data_AF-A0A498M2D6-F1
#
_entry.id   AF-A0A498M2D6-F1
#
_cell.length_a   1.000
_cell.length_b   1.000
_cell.length_c   1.000
_cell.angle_alpha   90.00
_cell.angle_beta   90.00
_cell.angle_gamma   90.00
#
_symmetry.space_group_name_H-M   'P 1'
#
loop_
_entity.id
_entity.type
_entity.pdbx_description
1 polymer ?
#
loop_
_entity_poly.entity_id
_entity_poly.type
_entity_poly.pdbx_seq_one_letter_code
_entity_poly.pdbx_strand_id
1 'polypeptide(L)'
;MIRYRRNARGKSQCARPTRAARHFTADVTLDQKNGRFIARRVGVPGLDERFTDVADTFNTQQEHYETMKNKLQTLASRYHCPNNDSLSECLKKIKENHELCHISLEVKGYDFILKVRSEAEISSELKRTQENVTELSRATKSVISVSTKLHEMIDWLLKAEDSMISQIEAAESRHQEQKRLLDNLKENLKEARRAKELSPKYRKEAGNLLNEAAQLSGITP
;
A
#
# COMPACT_ATOMS: atom_id res chain seq x y z
N MET A 1 84.59 18.23 39.80
CA MET A 1 85.22 17.01 39.27
C MET A 1 84.12 16.09 38.75
N ILE A 2 84.34 15.50 37.56
CA ILE A 2 83.64 14.34 36.95
C ILE A 2 82.30 14.60 36.20
N ARG A 3 82.49 14.73 34.87
CA ARG A 3 81.71 14.36 33.66
C ARG A 3 80.91 13.04 33.80
N TYR A 4 79.92 12.60 33.02
CA TYR A 4 79.03 13.07 31.93
C TYR A 4 78.03 11.90 31.65
N ARG A 5 76.87 12.23 31.06
CA ARG A 5 76.13 11.47 30.00
C ARG A 5 75.36 10.15 30.29
N ARG A 6 74.04 10.31 30.11
CA ARG A 6 73.12 9.71 29.10
C ARG A 6 72.50 8.30 29.29
N ASN A 7 71.16 8.37 29.20
CA ASN A 7 70.20 7.50 28.50
C ASN A 7 69.93 6.10 29.06
N ALA A 8 68.66 5.82 29.42
CA ALA A 8 67.64 5.35 28.49
C ALA A 8 66.30 5.00 29.17
N ARG A 9 65.20 5.44 28.53
CA ARG A 9 63.88 4.81 28.31
C ARG A 9 63.16 4.08 29.46
N GLY A 10 61.95 4.55 29.76
CA GLY A 10 60.92 3.75 30.41
C GLY A 10 59.54 4.42 30.51
N LYS A 11 58.76 4.33 29.42
CA LYS A 11 57.28 4.35 29.36
C LYS A 11 56.52 5.69 29.61
N SER A 12 56.30 6.41 28.51
CA SER A 12 55.04 7.11 28.21
C SER A 12 53.87 6.12 28.06
N GLN A 13 52.58 6.43 28.09
CA GLN A 13 51.72 7.49 28.63
C GLN A 13 50.29 7.09 28.14
N CYS A 14 49.26 7.49 28.88
CA CYS A 14 47.85 7.62 28.47
C CYS A 14 47.11 6.38 27.92
N ALA A 15 46.27 5.83 28.79
CA ALA A 15 45.09 5.06 28.42
C ALA A 15 44.22 5.84 27.41
N ARG A 16 43.89 5.20 26.27
CA ARG A 16 42.91 5.70 25.30
C ARG A 16 41.49 5.46 25.83
N PRO A 17 40.56 6.42 25.72
CA PRO A 17 39.15 6.11 25.78
C PRO A 17 38.73 5.37 24.51
N THR A 18 38.08 4.22 24.71
CA THR A 18 37.49 3.37 23.68
C THR A 18 36.44 4.16 22.89
N ARG A 19 36.73 4.40 21.61
CA ARG A 19 35.82 5.02 20.65
C ARG A 19 34.58 4.13 20.49
N ALA A 20 33.42 4.65 20.88
CA ALA A 20 32.13 4.04 20.69
C ALA A 20 31.98 3.51 19.25
N ALA A 21 31.69 2.22 19.15
CA ALA A 21 31.24 1.60 17.92
C ALA A 21 29.96 2.31 17.50
N ARG A 22 30.02 3.08 16.41
CA ARG A 22 28.81 3.57 15.74
C ARG A 22 28.09 2.34 15.21
N HIS A 23 27.03 1.95 15.93
CA HIS A 23 26.00 1.09 15.39
C HIS A 23 25.47 1.74 14.12
N PHE A 24 25.87 1.23 12.95
CA PHE A 24 25.02 1.30 11.77
C PHE A 24 23.88 0.31 12.01
N THR A 25 22.91 0.71 12.82
CA THR A 25 21.59 0.08 12.78
C THR A 25 21.00 0.45 11.43
N ALA A 26 20.96 -0.56 10.57
CA ALA A 26 20.23 -0.59 9.34
C ALA A 26 18.87 0.09 9.51
N ASP A 27 18.68 1.16 8.75
CA ASP A 27 17.39 1.81 8.47
C ASP A 27 16.54 0.89 7.57
N VAL A 28 16.33 -0.34 8.02
CA VAL A 28 15.68 -1.43 7.27
C VAL A 28 14.44 -1.94 8.00
N THR A 29 14.14 -1.43 9.21
CA THR A 29 13.12 -2.01 10.09
C THR A 29 11.89 -1.15 10.35
N LEU A 30 11.78 0.06 9.80
CA LEU A 30 10.53 0.83 9.86
C LEU A 30 9.62 0.61 8.65
N ASP A 31 10.20 0.49 7.45
CA ASP A 31 9.42 0.43 6.21
C ASP A 31 8.75 -0.93 5.93
N GLN A 32 9.25 -2.01 6.52
CA GLN A 32 8.59 -3.32 6.44
C GLN A 32 7.26 -3.39 7.20
N LYS A 33 6.93 -2.41 8.05
CA LYS A 33 5.71 -2.45 8.88
C LYS A 33 4.42 -2.06 8.16
N ASN A 34 4.49 -1.37 7.02
CA ASN A 34 3.29 -0.84 6.34
C ASN A 34 2.86 -1.64 5.10
N GLY A 35 3.56 -2.73 4.75
CA GLY A 35 3.20 -3.58 3.62
C GLY A 35 3.35 -2.93 2.24
N ARG A 36 3.98 -1.75 2.14
CA ARG A 36 4.26 -1.06 0.87
C ARG A 36 5.30 -1.81 0.05
N PHE A 37 5.16 -1.78 -1.27
CA PHE A 37 6.20 -2.20 -2.21
C PHE A 37 7.26 -1.11 -2.29
N ILE A 38 8.53 -1.44 -1.98
CA ILE A 38 9.68 -0.55 -2.18
C ILE A 38 10.61 -1.13 -3.25
N ALA A 39 10.63 -0.47 -4.42
CA ALA A 39 11.51 -0.86 -5.52
C ALA A 39 12.97 -0.52 -5.22
N ARG A 40 13.85 -1.52 -5.27
CA ARG A 40 15.30 -1.37 -5.16
C ARG A 40 15.91 -1.23 -6.55
N ARG A 41 16.92 -0.38 -6.69
CA ARG A 41 17.60 -0.20 -7.98
C ARG A 41 18.42 -1.42 -8.38
N VAL A 42 18.22 -1.89 -9.61
CA VAL A 42 18.92 -2.99 -10.28
C VAL A 42 19.95 -2.49 -11.30
N GLY A 43 20.08 -1.16 -11.48
CA GLY A 43 21.20 -0.56 -12.21
C GLY A 43 21.03 -0.56 -13.74
N VAL A 44 19.86 -0.98 -14.22
CA VAL A 44 19.46 -0.89 -15.63
C VAL A 44 18.27 0.08 -15.67
N PRO A 45 18.39 1.28 -16.27
CA PRO A 45 17.37 2.33 -16.18
C PRO A 45 15.96 1.86 -16.55
N GLY A 46 15.83 1.09 -17.64
CA GLY A 46 14.52 0.58 -18.08
C GLY A 46 13.94 -0.52 -17.19
N LEU A 47 14.74 -1.20 -16.36
CA LEU A 47 14.23 -2.13 -15.35
C LEU A 47 13.87 -1.39 -14.05
N ASP A 48 14.69 -0.41 -13.67
CA ASP A 48 14.43 0.44 -12.50
C ASP A 48 13.06 1.13 -12.64
N GLU A 49 12.77 1.72 -13.80
CA GLU A 49 11.48 2.36 -14.10
C GLU A 49 10.31 1.37 -13.96
N ARG A 50 10.43 0.17 -14.51
CA ARG A 50 9.35 -0.83 -14.46
C ARG A 50 9.06 -1.33 -13.05
N PHE A 51 10.09 -1.50 -12.22
CA PHE A 51 9.88 -1.84 -10.80
C PHE A 51 9.24 -0.69 -10.04
N THR A 52 9.64 0.56 -10.31
CA THR A 52 8.99 1.75 -9.75
C THR A 52 7.52 1.84 -10.15
N ASP A 53 7.20 1.65 -11.43
CA ASP A 53 5.82 1.70 -11.92
C ASP A 53 4.92 0.66 -11.23
N VAL A 54 5.43 -0.57 -11.04
CA VAL A 54 4.70 -1.61 -10.30
C VAL A 54 4.53 -1.23 -8.84
N ALA A 55 5.58 -0.73 -8.20
CA ALA A 55 5.53 -0.31 -6.81
C ALA A 55 4.50 0.80 -6.60
N ASP A 56 4.53 1.84 -7.41
CA ASP A 56 3.62 2.99 -7.32
C ASP A 56 2.18 2.58 -7.60
N THR A 57 1.96 1.74 -8.63
CA THR A 57 0.62 1.25 -8.96
C THR A 57 0.05 0.36 -7.86
N PHE A 58 0.86 -0.55 -7.30
CA PHE A 58 0.43 -1.42 -6.17
C PHE A 58 0.15 -0.59 -4.92
N ASN A 59 1.05 0.32 -4.55
CA ASN A 59 0.89 1.15 -3.35
C ASN A 59 -0.35 2.04 -3.45
N THR A 60 -0.60 2.62 -4.63
CA THR A 60 -1.83 3.41 -4.89
C THR A 60 -3.08 2.53 -4.76
N GLN A 61 -3.05 1.30 -5.29
CA GLN A 61 -4.16 0.36 -5.11
C GLN A 61 -4.39 0.04 -3.62
N GLN A 62 -3.33 -0.21 -2.86
CA GLN A 62 -3.39 -0.48 -1.42
C GLN A 62 -4.00 0.71 -0.66
N GLU A 63 -3.57 1.93 -0.94
CA GLU A 63 -4.11 3.15 -0.32
C GLU A 63 -5.61 3.33 -0.60
N HIS A 64 -6.05 3.07 -1.82
CA HIS A 64 -7.48 3.08 -2.15
C HIS A 64 -8.25 1.97 -1.45
N TYR A 65 -7.66 0.79 -1.31
CA TYR A 65 -8.27 -0.33 -0.58
C TYR A 65 -8.42 -0.01 0.91
N GLU A 66 -7.38 0.54 1.55
CA GLU A 66 -7.42 0.98 2.93
C GLU A 66 -8.46 2.10 3.13
N THR A 67 -8.52 3.06 2.20
CA THR A 67 -9.55 4.11 2.20
C THR A 67 -10.95 3.51 2.14
N MET A 68 -11.18 2.53 1.25
CA MET A 68 -12.46 1.84 1.14
C MET A 68 -12.86 1.19 2.47
N LYS A 69 -11.96 0.41 3.09
CA LYS A 69 -12.22 -0.23 4.39
C LYS A 69 -12.50 0.79 5.49
N ASN A 70 -11.72 1.87 5.56
CA ASN A 70 -11.89 2.93 6.55
C ASN A 70 -13.24 3.66 6.40
N LYS A 71 -13.69 3.92 5.16
CA LYS A 71 -14.98 4.56 4.92
C LYS A 71 -16.15 3.65 5.29
N LEU A 72 -16.04 2.36 5.04
CA LEU A 72 -17.05 1.39 5.47
C LEU A 72 -17.10 1.27 7.00
N GLN A 73 -15.94 1.18 7.67
CA GLN A 73 -15.85 1.17 9.12
C GLN A 73 -16.37 2.47 9.77
N THR A 74 -16.18 3.61 9.10
CA THR A 74 -16.73 4.90 9.55
C THR A 74 -18.27 4.89 9.55
N LEU A 75 -18.90 4.29 8.53
CA LEU A 75 -20.36 4.08 8.52
C LEU A 75 -20.77 3.14 9.66
N ALA A 76 -20.04 2.02 9.78
CA ALA A 76 -20.31 1.01 10.80
C ALA A 76 -20.31 1.61 12.21
N SER A 77 -19.30 2.41 12.52
CA SER A 77 -19.15 3.06 13.82
C SER A 77 -20.22 4.12 14.07
N ARG A 78 -20.58 4.92 13.04
CA ARG A 78 -21.58 5.99 13.18
C ARG A 78 -22.97 5.44 13.45
N TYR A 79 -23.35 4.38 12.75
CA TYR A 79 -24.71 3.81 12.81
C TYR A 79 -24.80 2.53 13.65
N HIS A 80 -23.73 2.15 14.36
CA HIS A 80 -23.64 0.95 15.19
C HIS A 80 -24.06 -0.31 14.42
N CYS A 81 -23.55 -0.46 13.20
CA CYS A 81 -23.84 -1.62 12.36
C CYS A 81 -23.22 -2.90 12.97
N PRO A 82 -23.95 -4.03 12.99
CA PRO A 82 -23.48 -5.27 13.63
C PRO A 82 -22.30 -5.94 12.91
N ASN A 83 -22.09 -5.65 11.63
CA ASN A 83 -20.96 -6.14 10.86
C ASN A 83 -20.20 -4.96 10.23
N ASN A 84 -18.92 -4.81 10.55
CA ASN A 84 -18.09 -3.69 10.09
C ASN A 84 -17.78 -3.71 8.59
N ASP A 85 -18.12 -4.80 7.90
CA ASP A 85 -17.81 -5.05 6.49
C ASP A 85 -19.03 -5.14 5.57
N SER A 86 -20.26 -4.88 6.07
CA SER A 86 -21.48 -4.99 5.25
C SER A 86 -22.16 -3.63 5.04
N LEU A 87 -22.23 -3.20 3.77
CA LEU A 87 -22.94 -1.98 3.41
C LEU A 87 -24.45 -2.12 3.59
N SER A 88 -25.01 -3.30 3.38
CA SER A 88 -26.44 -3.58 3.52
C SER A 88 -26.94 -3.41 4.96
N GLU A 89 -26.21 -3.96 5.93
CA GLU A 89 -26.52 -3.77 7.36
C GLU A 89 -26.44 -2.29 7.75
N CYS A 90 -25.44 -1.57 7.27
CA CYS A 90 -25.36 -0.14 7.50
C CYS A 90 -26.47 0.65 6.83
N LEU A 91 -26.83 0.33 5.59
CA LEU A 91 -27.93 1.00 4.90
C LEU A 91 -29.26 0.79 5.62
N LYS A 92 -29.48 -0.40 6.21
CA LYS A 92 -30.65 -0.67 7.05
C LYS A 92 -30.67 0.23 8.28
N LYS A 93 -29.57 0.32 9.02
CA LYS A 93 -29.46 1.20 10.21
C LYS A 93 -29.61 2.69 9.87
N ILE A 94 -29.06 3.13 8.74
CA ILE A 94 -29.23 4.50 8.25
C ILE A 94 -30.72 4.80 8.02
N LYS A 95 -31.47 3.87 7.40
CA LYS A 95 -32.91 4.01 7.17
C LYS A 95 -33.70 4.04 8.48
N GLU A 96 -33.37 3.17 9.44
CA GLU A 96 -33.99 3.13 10.77
C GLU A 96 -33.78 4.44 11.53
N ASN A 97 -32.57 5.00 11.51
CA ASN A 97 -32.25 6.26 12.21
C ASN A 97 -32.86 7.51 11.55
N HIS A 98 -33.30 7.41 10.29
CA HIS A 98 -33.81 8.53 9.51
C HIS A 98 -35.13 8.17 8.80
N GLU A 99 -36.08 7.62 9.55
CA GLU A 99 -37.36 7.09 9.04
C GLU A 99 -38.21 8.10 8.25
N LEU A 100 -38.05 9.40 8.53
CA LEU A 100 -38.75 10.49 7.82
C LEU A 100 -38.12 10.83 6.45
N CYS A 101 -36.98 10.21 6.11
CA CYS A 101 -36.30 10.40 4.85
C CYS A 101 -36.46 9.16 3.97
N HIS A 102 -36.77 9.36 2.69
CA HIS A 102 -36.67 8.29 1.71
C HIS A 102 -35.21 8.12 1.28
N ILE A 103 -34.58 7.06 1.78
CA ILE A 103 -33.17 6.74 1.53
C ILE A 103 -33.06 5.54 0.59
N SER A 104 -32.26 5.66 -0.45
CA SER A 104 -31.96 4.57 -1.39
C SER A 104 -30.52 4.64 -1.89
N LEU A 105 -30.03 3.52 -2.43
CA LEU A 105 -28.76 3.48 -3.12
C LEU A 105 -29.02 3.50 -4.62
N GLU A 106 -28.20 4.22 -5.37
CA GLU A 106 -28.22 4.25 -6.83
C GLU A 106 -26.84 3.86 -7.34
N VAL A 107 -26.78 2.97 -8.33
CA VAL A 107 -25.53 2.50 -8.95
C VAL A 107 -25.50 2.89 -10.43
N LYS A 108 -24.36 3.41 -10.88
CA LYS A 108 -24.06 3.75 -12.27
C LYS A 108 -22.67 3.26 -12.63
N GLY A 109 -22.61 2.15 -13.37
CA GLY A 109 -21.34 1.51 -13.70
C GLY A 109 -20.61 1.07 -12.42
N TYR A 110 -19.42 1.60 -12.18
CA TYR A 110 -18.62 1.32 -10.98
C TYR A 110 -18.88 2.30 -9.83
N ASP A 111 -19.72 3.31 -10.04
CA ASP A 111 -20.04 4.33 -9.05
C ASP A 111 -21.37 3.99 -8.36
N PHE A 112 -21.48 4.27 -7.07
CA PHE A 112 -22.71 4.16 -6.29
C PHE A 112 -22.83 5.32 -5.31
N ILE A 113 -24.06 5.78 -5.09
CA ILE A 113 -24.34 6.98 -4.28
C ILE A 113 -25.56 6.77 -3.40
N LEU A 114 -25.55 7.40 -2.23
CA LEU A 114 -26.69 7.43 -1.33
C LEU A 114 -27.63 8.57 -1.73
N LYS A 115 -28.83 8.22 -2.22
CA LYS A 115 -29.91 9.16 -2.47
C LYS A 115 -30.76 9.33 -1.24
N VAL A 116 -31.05 10.59 -0.94
CA VAL A 116 -31.88 11.00 0.18
C VAL A 116 -32.91 11.97 -0.37
N ARG A 117 -34.20 11.66 -0.19
CA ARG A 117 -35.31 12.56 -0.47
C ARG A 117 -36.06 12.82 0.82
N SER A 118 -36.33 14.09 1.10
CA SER A 118 -37.09 14.51 2.27
C SER A 118 -37.86 15.79 1.92
N GLU A 119 -39.06 15.92 2.48
CA GLU A 119 -39.84 17.17 2.43
C GLU A 119 -39.26 18.23 3.38
N ALA A 120 -38.42 17.81 4.34
CA ALA A 120 -37.72 18.67 5.28
C ALA A 120 -36.24 18.84 4.91
N GLU A 121 -35.54 19.72 5.61
CA GLU A 121 -34.10 19.88 5.43
C GLU A 121 -33.34 18.61 5.84
N ILE A 122 -32.48 18.12 4.95
CA ILE A 122 -31.60 16.98 5.23
C ILE A 122 -30.59 17.36 6.30
N SER A 123 -30.54 16.57 7.38
CA SER A 123 -29.62 16.79 8.50
C SER A 123 -28.15 16.79 8.06
N SER A 124 -27.32 17.53 8.79
CA SER A 124 -25.87 17.58 8.56
C SER A 124 -25.21 16.20 8.71
N GLU A 125 -25.73 15.37 9.61
CA GLU A 125 -25.30 13.98 9.76
C GLU A 125 -25.54 13.17 8.48
N LEU A 126 -26.74 13.26 7.91
CA LEU A 126 -27.10 12.50 6.72
C LEU A 126 -26.34 13.01 5.48
N LYS A 127 -26.07 14.31 5.37
CA LYS A 127 -25.17 14.89 4.34
C LYS A 127 -23.76 14.28 4.44
N ARG A 128 -23.18 14.22 5.65
CA ARG A 128 -21.88 13.56 5.88
C ARG A 128 -21.89 12.08 5.55
N THR A 129 -23.04 11.41 5.70
CA THR A 129 -23.20 10.01 5.33
C THR A 129 -23.21 9.84 3.82
N GLN A 130 -23.86 10.75 3.07
CA GLN A 130 -23.79 10.76 1.60
C GLN A 130 -22.36 10.99 1.08
N GLU A 131 -21.63 11.93 1.69
CA GLU A 131 -20.22 12.18 1.36
C GLU A 131 -19.37 10.92 1.61
N ASN A 132 -19.53 10.28 2.77
CA ASN A 132 -18.78 9.08 3.10
C ASN A 132 -19.07 7.91 2.15
N VAL A 133 -20.33 7.71 1.74
CA VAL A 133 -20.70 6.70 0.72
C VAL A 133 -20.10 7.05 -0.65
N THR A 134 -20.05 8.34 -1.00
CA THR A 134 -19.44 8.79 -2.26
C THR A 134 -17.93 8.52 -2.28
N GLU A 135 -17.23 8.79 -1.17
CA GLU A 135 -15.81 8.49 -1.03
C GLU A 135 -15.53 6.98 -1.01
N LEU A 136 -16.39 6.20 -0.34
CA LEU A 136 -16.37 4.74 -0.36
C LEU A 136 -16.44 4.23 -1.81
N SER A 137 -17.43 4.71 -2.57
CA SER A 137 -17.61 4.32 -3.96
C SER A 137 -16.40 4.67 -4.83
N ARG A 138 -15.87 5.90 -4.70
CA ARG A 138 -14.67 6.32 -5.44
C ARG A 138 -13.47 5.43 -5.13
N ALA A 139 -13.27 5.09 -3.86
CA ALA A 139 -12.19 4.20 -3.44
C ALA A 139 -12.36 2.79 -4.03
N THR A 140 -13.57 2.21 -3.93
CA THR A 140 -13.92 0.91 -4.54
C THR A 140 -13.61 0.88 -6.04
N LYS A 141 -14.09 1.89 -6.79
CA LYS A 141 -13.83 2.02 -8.22
C LYS A 141 -12.34 2.11 -8.52
N SER A 142 -11.59 2.88 -7.73
CA SER A 142 -10.16 3.07 -7.94
C SER A 142 -9.39 1.75 -7.77
N VAL A 143 -9.71 0.95 -6.74
CA VAL A 143 -9.12 -0.40 -6.53
C VAL A 143 -9.36 -1.32 -7.73
N ILE A 144 -10.59 -1.33 -8.27
CA ILE A 144 -10.99 -2.19 -9.40
C ILE A 144 -10.31 -1.72 -10.70
N SER A 145 -10.25 -0.41 -10.93
CA SER A 145 -9.78 0.15 -12.22
C SER A 145 -8.33 -0.19 -12.54
N VAL A 146 -7.47 -0.29 -11.51
CA VAL A 146 -6.03 -0.53 -11.71
C VAL A 146 -5.64 -2.01 -11.67
N SER A 147 -6.53 -2.91 -11.23
CA SER A 147 -6.11 -4.27 -10.90
C SER A 147 -5.62 -5.07 -12.12
N THR A 148 -6.26 -4.91 -13.29
CA THR A 148 -5.86 -5.64 -14.50
C THR A 148 -4.47 -5.21 -14.97
N LYS A 149 -4.26 -3.90 -15.12
CA LYS A 149 -2.96 -3.33 -15.50
C LYS A 149 -1.86 -3.77 -14.53
N LEU A 150 -2.11 -3.68 -13.23
CA LEU A 150 -1.15 -4.08 -12.20
C LEU A 150 -0.81 -5.57 -12.30
N HIS A 151 -1.81 -6.44 -12.51
CA HIS A 151 -1.59 -7.87 -12.67
C HIS A 151 -0.70 -8.17 -13.88
N GLU A 152 -0.95 -7.51 -15.02
CA GLU A 152 -0.13 -7.66 -16.24
C GLU A 152 1.32 -7.20 -16.04
N MET A 153 1.53 -6.05 -15.38
CA MET A 153 2.88 -5.55 -15.10
C MET A 153 3.66 -6.50 -14.17
N ILE A 154 3.01 -7.02 -13.13
CA ILE A 154 3.60 -8.00 -12.22
C ILE A 154 3.93 -9.30 -12.98
N ASP A 155 2.99 -9.79 -13.79
CA ASP A 155 3.20 -11.00 -14.59
C ASP A 155 4.37 -10.87 -15.55
N TRP A 156 4.53 -9.71 -16.18
CA TRP A 156 5.67 -9.43 -17.03
C TRP A 156 6.99 -9.51 -16.26
N LEU A 157 7.09 -8.85 -15.10
CA LEU A 157 8.31 -8.88 -14.27
C LEU A 157 8.69 -10.30 -13.88
N LEU A 158 7.70 -11.10 -13.42
CA LEU A 158 7.97 -12.46 -12.95
C LEU A 158 8.37 -13.40 -14.09
N LYS A 159 7.84 -13.21 -15.30
CA LYS A 159 8.20 -14.01 -16.49
C LYS A 159 9.55 -13.62 -17.08
N ALA A 160 10.03 -12.41 -16.81
CA ALA A 160 11.25 -11.86 -17.39
C ALA A 160 12.51 -12.04 -16.52
N GLU A 161 12.45 -12.81 -15.42
CA GLU A 161 13.53 -12.96 -14.44
C GLU A 161 14.90 -13.27 -15.09
N ASP A 162 14.99 -14.33 -15.91
CA ASP A 162 16.24 -14.72 -16.56
C ASP A 162 16.80 -13.63 -17.49
N SER A 163 15.92 -12.98 -18.25
CA SER A 163 16.31 -11.88 -19.14
C SER A 163 16.83 -10.67 -18.37
N MET A 164 16.23 -10.37 -17.20
CA MET A 164 16.69 -9.29 -16.33
C MET A 164 18.05 -9.58 -15.71
N ILE A 165 18.29 -10.83 -15.30
CA ILE A 165 19.61 -11.28 -14.81
C ILE A 165 20.68 -11.00 -15.87
N SER A 166 20.45 -11.47 -17.11
CA SER A 166 21.42 -11.25 -18.21
C SER A 166 21.65 -9.77 -18.51
N GLN A 167 20.61 -8.92 -18.43
CA GLN A 167 20.76 -7.47 -18.62
C GLN A 167 21.62 -6.82 -17.54
N ILE A 168 21.45 -7.21 -16.27
CA ILE A 168 22.26 -6.71 -15.16
C ILE A 168 23.72 -7.16 -15.32
N GLU A 169 23.93 -8.43 -15.64
CA GLU A 169 25.27 -8.98 -15.83
C GLU A 169 26.03 -8.31 -16.99
N ALA A 170 25.33 -7.98 -18.07
CA ALA A 170 25.88 -7.26 -19.21
C ALA A 170 26.15 -5.78 -18.90
N ALA A 171 25.34 -5.15 -18.05
CA ALA A 171 25.45 -3.73 -17.73
C ALA A 171 26.52 -3.41 -16.67
N GLU A 172 26.87 -4.36 -15.81
CA GLU A 172 27.83 -4.17 -14.72
C GLU A 172 28.91 -5.26 -14.70
N SER A 173 30.16 -4.84 -14.91
CA SER A 173 31.33 -5.73 -14.98
C SER A 173 32.01 -5.97 -13.63
N ARG A 174 31.75 -5.13 -12.63
CA ARG A 174 32.33 -5.28 -11.28
C ARG A 174 31.54 -6.32 -10.51
N HIS A 175 32.17 -7.46 -10.24
CA HIS A 175 31.54 -8.60 -9.57
C HIS A 175 30.78 -8.26 -8.26
N GLN A 176 31.37 -7.41 -7.41
CA GLN A 176 30.72 -7.00 -6.15
C GLN A 176 29.44 -6.20 -6.38
N GLU A 177 29.45 -5.30 -7.36
CA GLU A 177 28.29 -4.47 -7.68
C GLU A 177 27.22 -5.29 -8.40
N GLN A 178 27.62 -6.12 -9.36
CA GLN A 178 26.74 -7.07 -10.03
C GLN A 178 26.00 -7.96 -9.02
N LYS A 179 26.71 -8.53 -8.04
CA LYS A 179 26.09 -9.32 -6.96
C LYS A 179 25.05 -8.51 -6.18
N ARG A 180 25.37 -7.27 -5.80
CA ARG A 180 24.45 -6.36 -5.10
C ARG A 180 23.18 -6.08 -5.92
N LEU A 181 23.32 -5.86 -7.24
CA LEU A 181 22.20 -5.60 -8.15
C LEU A 181 21.32 -6.84 -8.34
N LEU A 182 21.92 -8.03 -8.45
CA LEU A 182 21.19 -9.30 -8.52
C LEU A 182 20.42 -9.61 -7.22
N ASP A 183 20.99 -9.28 -6.06
CA ASP A 183 20.29 -9.40 -4.79
C ASP A 183 19.12 -8.41 -4.69
N ASN A 184 19.28 -7.19 -5.21
CA ASN A 184 18.17 -6.23 -5.34
C ASN A 184 17.06 -6.75 -6.27
N LEU A 185 17.41 -7.37 -7.40
CA LEU A 185 16.44 -7.98 -8.31
C LEU A 185 15.61 -9.07 -7.59
N LYS A 186 16.26 -9.95 -6.83
CA LYS A 186 15.56 -10.99 -6.07
C LYS A 186 14.55 -10.42 -5.08
N GLU A 187 14.93 -9.37 -4.35
CA GLU A 187 14.04 -8.71 -3.40
C GLU A 187 12.86 -8.02 -4.12
N ASN A 188 13.09 -7.36 -5.26
CA ASN A 188 12.00 -6.78 -6.04
C ASN A 188 11.03 -7.84 -6.58
N LEU A 189 11.55 -8.98 -7.07
CA LEU A 189 10.72 -10.09 -7.56
C LEU A 189 9.91 -10.74 -6.44
N LYS A 190 10.49 -10.82 -5.23
CA LYS A 190 9.76 -11.26 -4.04
C LYS A 190 8.61 -10.32 -3.70
N GLU A 191 8.83 -9.00 -3.73
CA GLU A 191 7.76 -8.01 -3.55
C GLU A 191 6.70 -8.08 -4.66
N ALA A 192 7.10 -8.30 -5.92
CA ALA A 192 6.18 -8.51 -7.03
C ALA A 192 5.30 -9.76 -6.83
N ARG A 193 5.86 -10.87 -6.32
CA ARG A 193 5.08 -12.07 -5.95
C ARG A 193 4.08 -11.76 -4.83
N ARG A 194 4.50 -11.03 -3.79
CA ARG A 194 3.59 -10.60 -2.71
C ARG A 194 2.44 -9.72 -3.24
N ALA A 195 2.76 -8.76 -4.11
CA ALA A 195 1.77 -7.92 -4.76
C ALA A 195 0.79 -8.75 -5.62
N LYS A 196 1.29 -9.79 -6.31
CA LYS A 196 0.47 -10.74 -7.09
C LYS A 196 -0.55 -11.48 -6.23
N GLU A 197 -0.21 -11.79 -4.99
CA GLU A 197 -1.10 -12.48 -4.05
C GLU A 197 -2.13 -11.55 -3.40
N LEU A 198 -1.76 -10.30 -3.14
CA LEU A 198 -2.62 -9.33 -2.43
C LEU A 198 -3.57 -8.57 -3.37
N SER A 199 -3.09 -8.10 -4.51
CA SER A 199 -3.88 -7.27 -5.44
C SER A 199 -5.21 -7.93 -5.85
N PRO A 200 -5.27 -9.25 -6.17
CA PRO A 200 -6.54 -9.89 -6.49
C PRO A 200 -7.51 -9.95 -5.31
N LYS A 201 -7.01 -10.04 -4.06
CA LYS A 201 -7.85 -10.02 -2.86
C LYS A 201 -8.50 -8.65 -2.69
N TYR A 202 -7.73 -7.57 -2.84
CA TYR A 202 -8.26 -6.20 -2.81
C TYR A 202 -9.33 -5.99 -3.87
N ARG A 203 -9.06 -6.44 -5.11
CA ARG A 203 -10.03 -6.40 -6.20
C ARG A 203 -11.30 -7.18 -5.87
N LYS A 204 -11.17 -8.39 -5.33
CA LYS A 204 -12.31 -9.25 -4.99
C LYS A 204 -13.21 -8.59 -3.95
N GLU A 205 -12.63 -8.06 -2.87
CA GLU A 205 -13.39 -7.37 -1.83
C GLU A 205 -14.07 -6.10 -2.35
N ALA A 206 -13.37 -5.29 -3.15
CA ALA A 206 -13.98 -4.13 -3.81
C ALA A 206 -15.13 -4.53 -4.75
N GLY A 207 -14.95 -5.61 -5.52
CA GLY A 207 -15.99 -6.16 -6.39
C GLY A 207 -17.21 -6.67 -5.61
N ASN A 208 -16.99 -7.33 -4.47
CA ASN A 208 -18.07 -7.77 -3.59
C ASN A 208 -18.89 -6.59 -3.07
N LEU A 209 -18.23 -5.52 -2.62
CA LEU A 209 -18.91 -4.31 -2.15
C LEU A 209 -19.72 -3.63 -3.26
N LEU A 210 -19.18 -3.55 -4.48
CA LEU A 210 -19.91 -3.02 -5.63
C LEU A 210 -21.13 -3.89 -5.98
N ASN A 211 -21.00 -5.21 -5.93
CA ASN A 211 -22.10 -6.13 -6.16
C ASN A 211 -23.17 -6.01 -5.07
N GLU A 212 -22.77 -5.87 -3.80
CA GLU A 212 -23.68 -5.58 -2.68
C GLU A 212 -24.44 -4.26 -2.95
N ALA A 213 -23.74 -3.21 -3.37
CA ALA A 213 -24.37 -1.94 -3.75
C ALA A 213 -25.36 -2.09 -4.91
N ALA A 214 -25.03 -2.87 -5.95
CA ALA A 214 -25.92 -3.15 -7.06
C ALA A 214 -27.22 -3.82 -6.60
N GLN A 215 -27.10 -4.87 -5.78
CA GLN A 215 -28.25 -5.58 -5.21
C GLN A 215 -29.13 -4.65 -4.37
N LEU A 216 -28.52 -3.80 -3.52
CA LEU A 216 -29.25 -2.81 -2.71
C LEU A 216 -29.94 -1.72 -3.54
N SER A 217 -29.47 -1.50 -4.77
CA SER A 217 -30.06 -0.57 -5.73
C SER A 217 -31.11 -1.23 -6.63
N GLY A 218 -31.41 -2.52 -6.42
CA GLY A 218 -32.37 -3.28 -7.23
C GLY A 218 -31.82 -3.74 -8.59
N ILE A 219 -30.50 -3.67 -8.80
CA ILE A 219 -29.85 -4.20 -10.00
C ILE A 219 -29.44 -5.64 -9.69
N THR A 220 -30.14 -6.60 -10.30
CA THR A 220 -29.75 -8.01 -10.27
C THR A 220 -28.80 -8.29 -11.44
N PRO A 221 -27.69 -9.04 -11.25
CA PRO A 221 -26.78 -9.43 -12.33
C PRO A 221 -27.46 -10.24 -13.44
#